data_AF-A0A8K1CLS4-F1
#
_entry.id   AF-A0A8K1CLS4-F1
#
_cell.length_a   1.000
_cell.length_b   1.000
_cell.length_c   1.000
_cell.angle_alpha   90.00
_cell.angle_beta   90.00
_cell.angle_gamma   90.00
#
_symmetry.space_group_name_H-M   'P 1'
#
loop_
_entity.id
_entity.type
_entity.pdbx_description
1 polymer ?
#
loop_
_entity_poly.entity_id
_entity_poly.type
_entity_poly.pdbx_seq_one_letter_code
_entity_poly.pdbx_strand_id
1 'polypeptide(L)'
;MPGWIDQIAGAGAIFLVMGSGVLTMARGNPEHVADIVPVDLAVNNLLVSVAAKAKQVPVPRPFIVHGGTSDPRQNPLRWRSSIRVVVDYFRKYPPAERVSMSKFNMIPSKEEFKTQWLLSYVFPSVAMSTLGKALADEQLIRQAERLRSISRRAKSLVKCLGPFGEREWIFHADSNDVLASLLKSNDEEWWVDAKDIDWERYILNYCVGLKKYMLNEDVSTEDHRLSTLAVSRL
;
A
#
# COMPACT_ATOMS: atom_id res chain seq x y z
N MET A 1 16.57 10.14 3.54
CA MET A 1 16.01 9.44 2.38
C MET A 1 14.52 9.26 2.62
N PRO A 2 13.64 9.60 1.67
CA PRO A 2 12.22 9.33 1.80
C PRO A 2 11.94 7.82 1.73
N GLY A 3 10.73 7.43 2.16
CA GLY A 3 10.31 6.03 2.15
C GLY A 3 10.93 5.19 3.27
N TRP A 4 11.41 5.80 4.36
CA TRP A 4 11.79 5.05 5.54
C TRP A 4 10.57 4.35 6.16
N ILE A 5 10.73 3.07 6.48
CA ILE A 5 9.71 2.20 7.07
C ILE A 5 10.42 1.31 8.08
N ASP A 6 9.83 1.14 9.26
CA ASP A 6 10.34 0.28 10.34
C ASP A 6 9.54 -1.02 10.51
N GLN A 7 8.31 -1.07 10.00
CA GLN A 7 7.44 -2.25 10.10
C GLN A 7 6.63 -2.55 8.83
N ILE A 8 6.39 -3.84 8.59
CA ILE A 8 5.50 -4.32 7.53
C ILE A 8 4.07 -4.34 8.08
N ALA A 9 3.28 -3.32 7.75
CA ALA A 9 1.87 -3.22 8.17
C ALA A 9 0.97 -2.68 7.06
N GLY A 10 -0.34 -2.91 7.20
CA GLY A 10 -1.37 -2.36 6.31
C GLY A 10 -1.10 -2.58 4.81
N ALA A 11 -1.15 -1.51 4.03
CA ALA A 11 -0.90 -1.53 2.59
C ALA A 11 0.53 -1.99 2.24
N GLY A 12 1.53 -1.68 3.07
CA GLY A 12 2.91 -2.08 2.81
C GLY A 12 3.11 -3.60 2.84
N ALA A 13 2.37 -4.31 3.70
CA ALA A 13 2.34 -5.76 3.69
C ALA A 13 1.82 -6.32 2.35
N ILE A 14 0.74 -5.73 1.81
CA ILE A 14 0.19 -6.12 0.50
C ILE A 14 1.21 -5.84 -0.60
N PHE A 15 1.78 -4.64 -0.63
CA PHE A 15 2.74 -4.24 -1.66
C PHE A 15 3.95 -5.17 -1.70
N LEU A 16 4.45 -5.59 -0.54
CA LEU A 16 5.58 -6.51 -0.46
C LEU A 16 5.25 -7.92 -0.98
N VAL A 17 4.11 -8.49 -0.55
CA VAL A 17 3.72 -9.83 -1.03
C VAL A 17 3.33 -9.83 -2.51
N MET A 18 2.81 -8.69 -2.99
CA MET A 18 2.51 -8.45 -4.40
C MET A 18 3.80 -8.31 -5.23
N GLY A 19 4.77 -7.53 -4.74
CA GLY A 19 6.08 -7.36 -5.35
C GLY A 19 6.87 -8.67 -5.43
N SER A 20 6.78 -9.50 -4.39
CA SER A 20 7.44 -10.81 -4.31
C SER A 20 6.74 -11.90 -5.15
N GLY A 21 5.59 -11.59 -5.76
CA GLY A 21 4.80 -12.55 -6.54
C GLY A 21 4.16 -13.66 -5.69
N VAL A 22 4.02 -13.45 -4.38
CA VAL A 22 3.29 -14.34 -3.46
C VAL A 22 1.79 -14.15 -3.61
N LEU A 23 1.35 -12.92 -3.74
CA LEU A 23 -0.04 -12.56 -3.91
C LEU A 23 -0.25 -11.89 -5.26
N THR A 24 -1.07 -12.50 -6.10
CA THR A 24 -1.33 -12.07 -7.49
C THR A 24 -2.76 -11.64 -7.74
N MET A 25 -3.62 -11.78 -6.73
CA MET A 25 -5.02 -11.37 -6.83
C MET A 25 -5.60 -11.14 -5.43
N ALA A 26 -6.54 -10.22 -5.34
CA ALA A 26 -7.38 -10.04 -4.16
C ALA A 26 -8.82 -9.73 -4.59
N ARG A 27 -9.76 -9.89 -3.67
CA ARG A 27 -11.13 -9.42 -3.89
C ARG A 27 -11.19 -7.91 -3.72
N GLY A 28 -11.93 -7.24 -4.58
CA GLY A 28 -12.15 -5.80 -4.47
C GLY A 28 -12.32 -5.11 -5.82
N ASN A 29 -12.49 -3.79 -5.80
CA ASN A 29 -12.64 -2.99 -7.00
C ASN A 29 -11.40 -2.08 -7.17
N PRO A 30 -10.66 -2.19 -8.30
CA PRO A 30 -9.49 -1.33 -8.54
C PRO A 30 -9.85 0.16 -8.62
N GLU A 31 -11.14 0.50 -8.83
CA GLU A 31 -11.58 1.90 -8.87
C GLU A 31 -11.80 2.50 -7.49
N HIS A 32 -11.93 1.70 -6.44
CA HIS A 32 -12.13 2.28 -5.12
C HIS A 32 -10.89 3.05 -4.66
N VAL A 33 -11.14 4.08 -3.86
CA VAL A 33 -10.11 4.83 -3.17
C VAL A 33 -9.39 3.93 -2.15
N ALA A 34 -8.06 3.94 -2.19
CA ALA A 34 -7.21 3.15 -1.30
C ALA A 34 -7.07 3.77 0.09
N ASP A 35 -7.34 5.08 0.20
CA ASP A 35 -7.26 5.91 1.41
C ASP A 35 -5.97 5.71 2.22
N ILE A 36 -4.83 5.75 1.51
CA ILE A 36 -3.51 5.69 2.12
C ILE A 36 -3.13 7.09 2.56
N VAL A 37 -2.94 7.29 3.87
CA VAL A 37 -2.51 8.58 4.43
C VAL A 37 -1.00 8.54 4.71
N PRO A 38 -0.19 9.42 4.08
CA PRO A 38 1.22 9.58 4.44
C PRO A 38 1.40 9.98 5.90
N VAL A 39 2.40 9.41 6.57
CA VAL A 39 2.67 9.71 7.98
C VAL A 39 3.03 11.19 8.17
N ASP A 40 3.79 11.77 7.25
CA ASP A 40 4.18 13.19 7.29
C ASP A 40 2.94 14.11 7.21
N LEU A 41 1.98 13.79 6.33
CA LEU A 41 0.70 14.51 6.24
C LEU A 41 -0.08 14.42 7.56
N ALA A 42 -0.13 13.24 8.17
CA ALA A 42 -0.83 13.03 9.43
C ALA A 42 -0.18 13.81 10.59
N VAL A 43 1.16 13.80 10.68
CA VAL A 43 1.92 14.53 11.69
C VAL A 43 1.78 16.05 11.49
N ASN A 44 1.90 16.55 10.26
CA ASN A 44 1.71 17.96 9.96
C ASN A 44 0.29 18.42 10.33
N ASN A 45 -0.73 17.66 9.93
CA ASN A 45 -2.11 17.93 10.32
C ASN A 45 -2.27 18.00 11.85
N LEU A 46 -1.69 17.05 12.59
CA LEU A 46 -1.72 17.05 14.05
C LEU A 46 -1.07 18.30 14.65
N LEU A 47 0.16 18.64 14.24
CA LEU A 47 0.91 19.77 14.78
C LEU A 47 0.22 21.11 14.50
N VAL A 48 -0.24 21.32 13.26
CA VAL A 48 -0.96 22.54 12.87
C VAL A 48 -2.31 22.62 13.60
N SER A 49 -2.99 21.49 13.82
CA SER A 49 -4.23 21.45 14.59
C SER A 49 -4.04 21.83 16.06
N VAL A 50 -2.94 21.41 16.69
CA VAL A 50 -2.61 21.80 18.07
C VAL A 50 -2.33 23.29 18.14
N ALA A 51 -1.53 23.82 17.21
CA ALA A 51 -1.26 25.25 17.13
C ALA A 51 -2.54 26.08 16.89
N ALA A 52 -3.41 25.58 16.00
CA ALA A 52 -4.73 26.16 15.74
C ALA A 52 -5.59 26.21 17.00
N LYS A 53 -5.65 25.09 17.73
CA LYS A 53 -6.44 24.99 18.96
C LYS A 53 -5.92 25.93 20.05
N ALA A 54 -4.60 26.08 20.18
CA ALA A 54 -3.97 26.98 21.15
C ALA A 54 -4.32 28.47 20.90
N LYS A 55 -4.55 28.85 19.63
CA LYS A 55 -4.91 30.23 19.24
C LYS A 55 -6.43 30.50 19.27
N GLN A 56 -7.26 29.46 19.37
CA GLN A 56 -8.73 29.62 19.35
C GLN A 56 -9.28 30.01 20.73
N VAL A 57 -10.30 30.88 20.72
CA VAL A 57 -11.14 31.15 21.90
C VAL A 57 -11.93 29.87 22.22
N PRO A 58 -12.14 29.51 23.51
CA PRO A 58 -12.94 28.34 23.87
C PRO A 58 -14.32 28.37 23.20
N VAL A 59 -14.56 27.40 22.30
CA VAL A 59 -15.85 27.19 21.65
C VAL A 59 -16.57 25.98 22.24
N PRO A 60 -17.92 25.97 22.28
CA PRO A 60 -18.69 24.89 22.88
C PRO A 60 -18.54 23.53 22.17
N ARG A 61 -18.08 23.53 20.91
CA ARG A 61 -17.91 22.30 20.11
C ARG A 61 -16.44 21.88 20.08
N PRO A 62 -16.15 20.57 20.11
CA PRO A 62 -14.79 20.08 19.94
C PRO A 62 -14.26 20.51 18.57
N PHE A 63 -13.00 20.95 18.53
CA PHE A 63 -12.28 21.24 17.29
C PHE A 63 -11.81 19.90 16.72
N ILE A 64 -12.40 19.48 15.61
CA ILE A 64 -12.12 18.18 14.97
C ILE A 64 -11.44 18.46 13.64
N VAL A 65 -10.35 17.75 13.39
CA VAL A 65 -9.61 17.78 12.13
C VAL A 65 -9.53 16.36 11.58
N HIS A 66 -9.83 16.20 10.30
CA HIS A 66 -9.69 14.95 9.57
C HIS A 66 -8.50 15.03 8.61
N GLY A 67 -7.42 14.30 8.91
CA GLY A 67 -6.26 14.16 8.03
C GLY A 67 -6.42 13.03 7.02
N GLY A 68 -7.58 12.93 6.36
CA GLY A 68 -7.90 11.86 5.40
C GLY A 68 -7.50 12.22 3.97
N THR A 69 -7.34 11.19 3.13
CA THR A 69 -6.99 11.36 1.70
C THR A 69 -8.12 10.97 0.75
N SER A 70 -9.23 10.48 1.31
CA SER A 70 -10.35 9.94 0.55
C SER A 70 -11.30 10.98 -0.07
N ASP A 71 -11.23 12.24 0.35
CA ASP A 71 -12.17 13.27 -0.11
C ASP A 71 -12.02 13.52 -1.61
N PRO A 72 -13.10 13.42 -2.42
CA PRO A 72 -13.03 13.64 -3.87
C PRO A 72 -12.67 15.07 -4.28
N ARG A 73 -12.77 16.06 -3.38
CA ARG A 73 -12.33 17.44 -3.60
C ARG A 73 -10.81 17.60 -3.49
N GLN A 74 -10.12 16.60 -2.94
CA GLN A 74 -8.68 16.56 -2.80
C GLN A 74 -8.06 15.75 -3.95
N ASN A 75 -6.95 15.05 -3.69
CA ASN A 75 -6.31 14.16 -4.64
C ASN A 75 -6.38 12.72 -4.10
N PRO A 76 -7.51 11.99 -4.27
CA PRO A 76 -7.64 10.63 -3.73
C PRO A 76 -6.89 9.59 -4.58
N LEU A 77 -6.11 8.73 -3.93
CA LEU A 77 -5.43 7.61 -4.57
C LEU A 77 -6.36 6.43 -4.80
N ARG A 78 -6.55 6.01 -6.05
CA ARG A 78 -7.26 4.75 -6.39
C ARG A 78 -6.33 3.54 -6.33
N TRP A 79 -6.88 2.37 -6.00
CA TRP A 79 -6.14 1.11 -5.99
C TRP A 79 -5.47 0.80 -7.34
N ARG A 80 -6.14 1.08 -8.47
CA ARG A 80 -5.59 0.86 -9.82
C ARG A 80 -4.20 1.50 -9.98
N SER A 81 -4.07 2.75 -9.56
CA SER A 81 -2.83 3.52 -9.73
C SER A 81 -1.72 2.99 -8.84
N SER A 82 -2.01 2.72 -7.56
CA SER A 82 -1.03 2.17 -6.62
C SER A 82 -0.57 0.78 -7.03
N ILE A 83 -1.49 -0.10 -7.43
CA ILE A 83 -1.18 -1.44 -7.93
C ILE A 83 -0.24 -1.38 -9.14
N ARG A 84 -0.53 -0.50 -10.12
CA ARG A 84 0.30 -0.33 -11.32
C ARG A 84 1.73 0.04 -10.94
N VAL A 85 1.92 1.09 -10.13
CA VAL A 85 3.25 1.56 -9.73
C VAL A 85 4.05 0.47 -9.02
N VAL A 86 3.42 -0.23 -8.07
CA VAL A 86 4.08 -1.30 -7.31
C VAL A 86 4.46 -2.48 -8.22
N VAL A 87 3.53 -2.93 -9.07
CA VAL A 87 3.79 -4.05 -10.01
C VAL A 87 4.91 -3.69 -10.98
N ASP A 88 4.89 -2.49 -11.56
CA ASP A 88 5.90 -2.05 -12.52
C ASP A 88 7.28 -1.93 -11.86
N TYR A 89 7.36 -1.36 -10.66
CA TYR A 89 8.60 -1.30 -9.89
C TYR A 89 9.18 -2.69 -9.60
N PHE A 90 8.40 -3.60 -9.03
CA PHE A 90 8.90 -4.93 -8.66
C PHE A 90 9.09 -5.88 -9.85
N ARG A 91 8.49 -5.59 -11.02
CA ARG A 91 8.86 -6.24 -12.28
C ARG A 91 10.25 -5.82 -12.75
N LYS A 92 10.55 -4.53 -12.66
CA LYS A 92 11.85 -3.96 -13.06
C LYS A 92 12.96 -4.32 -12.07
N TYR A 93 12.66 -4.27 -10.77
CA TYR A 93 13.61 -4.48 -9.68
C TYR A 93 13.12 -5.58 -8.72
N PRO A 94 13.05 -6.84 -9.17
CA PRO A 94 12.53 -7.94 -8.36
C PRO A 94 13.29 -8.12 -7.04
N PRO A 95 12.59 -8.54 -5.96
CA PRO A 95 13.24 -9.01 -4.73
C PRO A 95 14.10 -10.24 -4.97
N ALA A 96 15.15 -10.41 -4.16
CA ALA A 96 16.05 -11.57 -4.25
C ALA A 96 15.29 -12.88 -3.98
N GLU A 97 14.44 -12.91 -2.96
CA GLU A 97 13.62 -14.07 -2.59
C GLU A 97 12.22 -14.06 -3.23
N ARG A 98 12.10 -13.62 -4.49
CA ARG A 98 10.80 -13.65 -5.19
C ARG A 98 10.29 -15.08 -5.41
N VAL A 99 8.97 -15.26 -5.28
CA VAL A 99 8.28 -16.53 -5.55
C VAL A 99 7.84 -16.63 -7.01
N SER A 100 7.34 -15.53 -7.57
CA SER A 100 6.97 -15.46 -8.98
C SER A 100 7.10 -14.03 -9.51
N MET A 101 6.86 -13.83 -10.81
CA MET A 101 6.83 -12.49 -11.39
C MET A 101 5.72 -11.66 -10.75
N SER A 102 6.03 -10.41 -10.36
CA SER A 102 5.02 -9.51 -9.83
C SER A 102 3.92 -9.27 -10.86
N LYS A 103 2.69 -9.53 -10.44
CA LYS A 103 1.46 -9.28 -11.18
C LYS A 103 0.34 -9.23 -10.14
N PHE A 104 -0.67 -8.41 -10.35
CA PHE A 104 -1.78 -8.34 -9.42
C PHE A 104 -3.06 -7.91 -10.11
N ASN A 105 -4.19 -8.48 -9.67
CA ASN A 105 -5.49 -8.05 -10.12
C ASN A 105 -6.49 -8.01 -8.97
N MET A 106 -7.33 -6.98 -8.94
CA MET A 106 -8.47 -6.92 -8.03
C MET A 106 -9.70 -7.45 -8.75
N ILE A 107 -10.34 -8.46 -8.16
CA ILE A 107 -11.48 -9.16 -8.75
C ILE A 107 -12.74 -8.79 -7.95
N PRO A 108 -13.70 -8.05 -8.53
CA PRO A 108 -14.92 -7.67 -7.82
C PRO A 108 -15.83 -8.87 -7.53
N SER A 109 -15.97 -9.78 -8.51
CA SER A 109 -16.84 -10.94 -8.40
C SER A 109 -16.30 -11.98 -7.43
N LYS A 110 -17.10 -12.33 -6.42
CA LYS A 110 -16.73 -13.32 -5.40
C LYS A 110 -16.53 -14.71 -5.99
N GLU A 111 -17.38 -15.12 -6.93
CA GLU A 111 -17.32 -16.46 -7.53
C GLU A 111 -16.15 -16.56 -8.53
N GLU A 112 -15.89 -15.50 -9.29
CA GLU A 112 -14.71 -15.40 -10.13
C GLU A 112 -13.43 -15.46 -9.29
N PHE A 113 -13.35 -14.66 -8.21
CA PHE A 113 -12.20 -14.67 -7.31
C PHE A 113 -11.94 -16.06 -6.71
N LYS A 114 -12.98 -16.76 -6.23
CA LYS A 114 -12.83 -18.13 -5.72
C LYS A 114 -12.30 -19.08 -6.79
N THR A 115 -12.84 -19.00 -8.01
CA THR A 115 -12.44 -19.87 -9.12
C THR A 115 -10.98 -19.62 -9.50
N GLN A 116 -10.60 -18.36 -9.71
CA GLN A 116 -9.22 -17.99 -10.02
C GLN A 116 -8.25 -18.33 -8.88
N TRP A 117 -8.68 -18.19 -7.62
CA TRP A 117 -7.90 -18.58 -6.46
C TRP A 117 -7.62 -20.09 -6.44
N LEU A 118 -8.66 -20.90 -6.70
CA LEU A 118 -8.53 -22.35 -6.79
C LEU A 118 -7.54 -22.73 -7.90
N LEU A 119 -7.69 -22.16 -9.09
CA LEU A 119 -6.84 -22.46 -10.25
C LEU A 119 -5.39 -22.00 -10.06
N SER A 120 -5.16 -20.84 -9.44
CA SER A 120 -3.83 -20.25 -9.35
C SER A 120 -3.01 -20.73 -8.15
N TYR A 121 -3.67 -21.08 -7.04
CA TYR A 121 -2.98 -21.41 -5.78
C TYR A 121 -3.23 -22.86 -5.33
N VAL A 122 -4.48 -23.31 -5.35
CA VAL A 122 -4.85 -24.61 -4.77
C VAL A 122 -4.49 -25.74 -5.74
N PHE A 123 -4.96 -25.66 -6.97
CA PHE A 123 -4.80 -26.68 -7.99
C PHE A 123 -3.32 -27.04 -8.25
N PRO A 124 -2.38 -26.09 -8.47
CA PRO A 124 -0.98 -26.43 -8.72
C PRO A 124 -0.36 -27.15 -7.52
N SER A 125 -0.68 -26.71 -6.30
CA SER A 125 -0.15 -27.34 -5.09
C SER A 125 -0.67 -28.76 -4.87
N VAL A 126 -1.92 -29.04 -5.24
CA VAL A 126 -2.50 -30.39 -5.18
C VAL A 126 -1.90 -31.27 -6.26
N ALA A 127 -1.85 -30.80 -7.52
CA ALA A 127 -1.28 -31.51 -8.65
C ALA A 127 0.19 -31.90 -8.39
N MET A 128 0.99 -30.96 -7.88
CA MET A 128 2.37 -31.25 -7.48
C MET A 128 2.40 -32.33 -6.40
N SER A 129 1.66 -32.16 -5.31
CA SER A 129 1.66 -33.15 -4.24
C SER A 129 1.22 -34.56 -4.68
N THR A 130 0.27 -34.67 -5.61
CA THR A 130 -0.18 -35.96 -6.14
C THR A 130 0.85 -36.59 -7.07
N LEU A 131 1.46 -35.81 -7.97
CA LEU A 131 2.49 -36.29 -8.88
C LEU A 131 3.75 -36.71 -8.11
N GLY A 132 4.16 -35.94 -7.11
CA GLY A 132 5.32 -36.27 -6.28
C GLY A 132 5.13 -37.59 -5.53
N LYS A 133 3.92 -37.86 -5.02
CA LYS A 133 3.60 -39.16 -4.41
C LYS A 133 3.60 -40.31 -5.43
N ALA A 134 3.06 -40.09 -6.62
CA ALA A 134 3.02 -41.10 -7.67
C ALA A 134 4.41 -41.45 -8.21
N LEU A 135 5.31 -40.46 -8.30
CA LEU A 135 6.68 -40.60 -8.79
C LEU A 135 7.71 -40.88 -7.67
N ALA A 136 7.27 -40.96 -6.41
CA ALA A 136 8.14 -41.02 -5.23
C ALA A 136 9.19 -39.88 -5.18
N ASP A 137 8.85 -38.70 -5.70
CA ASP A 137 9.70 -37.52 -5.71
C ASP A 137 9.43 -36.65 -4.46
N GLU A 138 10.32 -36.77 -3.46
CA GLU A 138 10.24 -35.99 -2.23
C GLU A 138 10.42 -34.49 -2.44
N GLN A 139 11.22 -34.06 -3.42
CA GLN A 139 11.47 -32.65 -3.68
C GLN A 139 10.20 -31.97 -4.16
N LEU A 140 9.45 -32.65 -5.03
CA LEU A 140 8.18 -32.16 -5.56
C LEU A 140 7.10 -32.08 -4.47
N ILE A 141 7.09 -33.04 -3.54
CA ILE A 141 6.24 -32.99 -2.33
C ILE A 141 6.60 -31.78 -1.45
N ARG A 142 7.89 -31.53 -1.18
CA ARG A 142 8.35 -30.38 -0.39
C ARG A 142 7.97 -29.04 -1.05
N GLN A 143 8.10 -28.94 -2.38
CA GLN A 143 7.67 -27.75 -3.13
C GLN A 143 6.16 -27.51 -3.01
N ALA A 144 5.35 -28.57 -3.12
CA ALA A 144 3.90 -28.48 -2.94
C ALA A 144 3.51 -27.97 -1.54
N GLU A 145 4.17 -28.45 -0.50
CA GLU A 145 3.94 -28.00 0.88
C GLU A 145 4.33 -26.54 1.10
N ARG A 146 5.48 -26.12 0.55
CA ARG A 146 5.90 -24.71 0.57
C ARG A 146 4.86 -23.81 -0.09
N LEU A 147 4.39 -24.17 -1.28
CA LEU A 147 3.35 -23.42 -1.99
C LEU A 147 2.02 -23.38 -1.22
N ARG A 148 1.60 -24.48 -0.59
CA ARG A 148 0.41 -24.48 0.29
C ARG A 148 0.58 -23.56 1.49
N SER A 149 1.76 -23.55 2.11
CA SER A 149 2.06 -22.68 3.25
C SER A 149 1.96 -21.22 2.86
N ILE A 150 2.64 -20.83 1.77
CA ILE A 150 2.62 -19.48 1.21
C ILE A 150 1.19 -19.07 0.84
N SER A 151 0.45 -19.93 0.14
CA SER A 151 -0.94 -19.67 -0.28
C SER A 151 -1.87 -19.46 0.92
N ARG A 152 -1.70 -20.22 2.01
CA ARG A 152 -2.49 -20.04 3.24
C ARG A 152 -2.22 -18.68 3.89
N ARG A 153 -0.95 -18.27 3.99
CA ARG A 153 -0.56 -16.96 4.52
C ARG A 153 -1.12 -15.83 3.66
N ALA A 154 -0.98 -15.93 2.34
CA ALA A 154 -1.55 -14.98 1.38
C ALA A 154 -3.08 -14.87 1.52
N LYS A 155 -3.79 -16.00 1.65
CA LYS A 155 -5.25 -16.01 1.87
C LYS A 155 -5.64 -15.31 3.18
N SER A 156 -4.86 -15.49 4.25
CA SER A 156 -5.11 -14.83 5.54
C SER A 156 -4.97 -13.32 5.42
N LEU A 157 -3.94 -12.86 4.70
CA LEU A 157 -3.71 -11.43 4.47
C LEU A 157 -4.87 -10.82 3.67
N VAL A 158 -5.29 -11.45 2.58
CA VAL A 158 -6.45 -11.01 1.77
C VAL A 158 -7.72 -10.97 2.61
N LYS A 159 -7.95 -11.97 3.46
CA LYS A 159 -9.13 -11.97 4.35
C LYS A 159 -9.07 -10.83 5.36
N CYS A 160 -7.91 -10.58 5.96
CA CYS A 160 -7.72 -9.52 6.95
C CYS A 160 -7.92 -8.13 6.34
N LEU A 161 -7.42 -7.92 5.13
CA LEU A 161 -7.46 -6.62 4.44
C LEU A 161 -8.65 -6.48 3.48
N GLY A 162 -9.49 -7.50 3.39
CA GLY A 162 -10.70 -7.52 2.56
C GLY A 162 -11.59 -6.28 2.73
N PRO A 163 -11.89 -5.82 3.96
CA PRO A 163 -12.68 -4.61 4.15
C PRO A 163 -12.14 -3.40 3.38
N PHE A 164 -10.81 -3.20 3.35
CA PHE A 164 -10.17 -2.05 2.70
C PHE A 164 -10.18 -2.09 1.16
N GLY A 165 -10.20 -3.29 0.55
CA GLY A 165 -10.28 -3.43 -0.90
C GLY A 165 -11.71 -3.56 -1.44
N GLU A 166 -12.62 -4.05 -0.60
CA GLU A 166 -14.01 -4.37 -0.99
C GLU A 166 -14.99 -3.23 -0.74
N ARG A 167 -14.67 -2.31 0.16
CA ARG A 167 -15.50 -1.18 0.53
C ARG A 167 -14.73 0.12 0.29
N GLU A 168 -15.46 1.20 0.22
CA GLU A 168 -14.92 2.55 0.10
C GLU A 168 -15.49 3.38 1.23
N TRP A 169 -14.63 4.17 1.88
CA TRP A 169 -15.00 5.12 2.90
C TRP A 169 -14.48 6.48 2.49
N ILE A 170 -15.37 7.45 2.45
CA ILE A 170 -15.05 8.82 2.07
C ILE A 170 -15.19 9.69 3.32
N PHE A 171 -14.05 10.15 3.81
CA PHE A 171 -13.92 11.13 4.86
C PHE A 171 -13.76 12.52 4.26
N HIS A 172 -14.63 13.45 4.67
CA HIS A 172 -14.55 14.85 4.25
C HIS A 172 -13.41 15.58 4.96
N ALA A 173 -12.63 16.32 4.19
CA ALA A 173 -11.45 17.06 4.63
C ALA A 173 -11.75 18.57 4.82
N ASP A 174 -12.95 18.92 5.31
CA ASP A 174 -13.40 20.31 5.48
C ASP A 174 -12.50 21.11 6.44
N SER A 175 -11.82 20.42 7.36
CA SER A 175 -10.88 21.05 8.30
C SER A 175 -9.64 21.64 7.62
N ASN A 176 -9.28 21.17 6.41
CA ASN A 176 -8.07 21.62 5.73
C ASN A 176 -8.14 23.11 5.37
N ASP A 177 -9.32 23.62 5.01
CA ASP A 177 -9.51 25.05 4.70
C ASP A 177 -9.25 25.93 5.94
N VAL A 178 -9.69 25.45 7.11
CA VAL A 178 -9.46 26.13 8.40
C VAL A 178 -7.97 26.12 8.73
N LEU A 179 -7.30 24.98 8.59
CA LEU A 179 -5.86 24.87 8.86
C LEU A 179 -5.04 25.73 7.88
N ALA A 180 -5.36 25.68 6.59
CA ALA A 180 -4.69 26.48 5.56
C ALA A 180 -4.84 27.98 5.83
N SER A 181 -6.01 28.44 6.29
CA SER A 181 -6.22 29.85 6.64
C SER A 181 -5.32 30.35 7.78
N LEU A 182 -4.99 29.47 8.74
CA LEU A 182 -4.12 29.79 9.86
C LEU A 182 -2.64 29.82 9.45
N LEU A 183 -2.27 28.96 8.49
CA LEU A 183 -0.92 28.87 7.96
C LEU A 183 -0.51 30.05 7.08
N LYS A 184 -1.48 30.76 6.46
CA LYS A 184 -1.21 31.98 5.66
C LYS A 184 -0.49 33.11 6.42
N SER A 185 -0.38 33.00 7.75
CA SER A 185 0.32 33.97 8.60
C SER A 185 1.80 33.64 8.86
N ASN A 186 2.28 32.48 8.40
CA ASN A 186 3.67 32.03 8.56
C ASN A 186 4.38 31.94 7.20
N ASP A 187 5.67 32.26 7.17
CA ASP A 187 6.54 32.10 5.99
C ASP A 187 6.96 30.63 5.74
N GLU A 188 6.67 29.72 6.68
CA GLU A 188 6.97 28.29 6.54
C GLU A 188 5.85 27.54 5.83
N GLU A 189 6.22 26.76 4.80
CA GLU A 189 5.30 25.95 4.01
C GLU A 189 5.01 24.61 4.72
N TRP A 190 3.81 24.48 5.29
CA TRP A 190 3.34 23.24 5.94
C TRP A 190 2.45 22.44 4.99
N TRP A 191 2.82 21.18 4.72
CA TRP A 191 2.02 20.28 3.88
C TRP A 191 0.90 19.64 4.70
N VAL A 192 -0.30 20.23 4.63
CA VAL A 192 -1.50 19.76 5.34
C VAL A 192 -2.61 19.29 4.41
N ASP A 193 -2.52 19.60 3.11
CA ASP A 193 -3.49 19.17 2.11
C ASP A 193 -2.97 17.96 1.31
N ALA A 194 -3.84 16.98 1.08
CA ALA A 194 -3.54 15.80 0.27
C ALA A 194 -3.41 16.14 -1.23
N LYS A 195 -3.89 17.31 -1.68
CA LYS A 195 -3.76 17.79 -3.06
C LYS A 195 -2.32 17.84 -3.56
N ASP A 196 -1.40 18.15 -2.65
CA ASP A 196 0.00 18.39 -3.01
C ASP A 196 0.79 17.09 -3.23
N ILE A 197 0.19 15.94 -2.90
CA ILE A 197 0.86 14.64 -2.97
C ILE A 197 0.99 14.17 -4.43
N ASP A 198 2.23 13.89 -4.85
CA ASP A 198 2.47 13.07 -6.04
C ASP A 198 2.38 11.58 -5.66
N TRP A 199 1.23 10.97 -5.90
CA TRP A 199 0.98 9.58 -5.52
C TRP A 199 1.88 8.56 -6.21
N GLU A 200 2.17 8.75 -7.51
CA GLU A 200 3.01 7.80 -8.23
C GLU A 200 4.40 7.77 -7.62
N ARG A 201 4.92 8.96 -7.33
CA ARG A 201 6.20 9.14 -6.69
C ARG A 201 6.21 8.64 -5.24
N TYR A 202 5.18 8.95 -4.47
CA TYR A 202 5.04 8.50 -3.09
C TYR A 202 5.07 6.96 -3.01
N ILE A 203 4.28 6.29 -3.84
CA ILE A 203 4.21 4.82 -3.88
C ILE A 203 5.52 4.22 -4.39
N LEU A 204 6.19 4.85 -5.36
CA LEU A 204 7.51 4.43 -5.83
C LEU A 204 8.56 4.50 -4.71
N ASN A 205 8.65 5.63 -4.01
CA ASN A 205 9.54 5.81 -2.86
C ASN A 205 9.23 4.78 -1.76
N TYR A 206 7.95 4.48 -1.54
CA TYR A 206 7.52 3.45 -0.60
C TYR A 206 8.00 2.05 -1.02
N CYS A 207 7.96 1.71 -2.32
CA CYS A 207 8.48 0.43 -2.82
C CYS A 207 10.01 0.32 -2.67
N VAL A 208 10.74 1.40 -2.94
CA VAL A 208 12.19 1.49 -2.67
C VAL A 208 12.46 1.28 -1.18
N GLY A 209 11.66 1.92 -0.33
CA GLY A 209 11.68 1.78 1.12
C GLY A 209 11.48 0.34 1.59
N LEU A 210 10.44 -0.33 1.09
CA LEU A 210 10.17 -1.74 1.39
C LEU A 210 11.37 -2.62 1.03
N LYS A 211 11.96 -2.42 -0.15
CA LYS A 211 13.11 -3.20 -0.59
C LYS A 211 14.35 -2.94 0.28
N LYS A 212 14.65 -1.67 0.55
CA LYS A 212 15.82 -1.28 1.34
C LYS A 212 15.72 -1.68 2.81
N TYR A 213 14.62 -1.33 3.46
CA TYR A 213 14.50 -1.41 4.92
C TYR A 213 13.82 -2.70 5.39
N MET A 214 12.85 -3.24 4.64
CA MET A 214 12.14 -4.45 5.05
C MET A 214 12.78 -5.73 4.51
N LEU A 215 13.37 -5.68 3.31
CA LEU A 215 14.10 -6.82 2.74
C LEU A 215 15.61 -6.76 2.97
N ASN A 216 16.14 -5.64 3.48
CA ASN A 216 17.58 -5.40 3.64
C ASN A 216 18.38 -5.62 2.33
N GLU A 217 17.78 -5.25 1.20
CA GLU A 217 18.42 -5.36 -0.12
C GLU A 217 19.02 -4.01 -0.56
N ASP A 218 20.15 -4.07 -1.26
CA ASP A 218 20.72 -2.88 -1.89
C ASP A 218 19.79 -2.36 -3.00
N VAL A 219 19.49 -1.06 -2.95
CA VAL A 219 18.70 -0.36 -3.96
C VAL A 219 19.64 0.36 -4.93
N SER A 220 19.26 0.41 -6.19
CA SER A 220 20.13 0.93 -7.25
C SER A 220 20.35 2.45 -7.11
N THR A 221 21.42 2.97 -7.71
CA THR A 221 21.70 4.42 -7.75
C THR A 221 20.55 5.21 -8.38
N GLU A 222 19.80 4.60 -9.31
CA GLU A 222 18.60 5.16 -9.93
C GLU A 222 17.46 5.31 -8.91
N ASP A 223 17.27 4.32 -8.04
CA ASP A 223 16.31 4.38 -6.92
C ASP A 223 16.69 5.47 -5.92
N HIS A 224 17.99 5.70 -5.72
CA HIS A 224 18.51 6.84 -4.94
C HIS A 224 18.27 8.20 -5.61
N ARG A 225 18.37 8.33 -6.94
CA ARG A 225 18.03 9.59 -7.63
C ARG A 225 16.54 9.89 -7.59
N LEU A 226 15.68 8.89 -7.79
CA LEU A 226 14.22 9.03 -7.75
C LEU A 226 13.72 9.49 -6.37
N SER A 227 14.35 8.98 -5.31
CA SER A 227 14.07 9.34 -3.91
C SER A 227 14.72 10.64 -3.45
N THR A 228 15.90 11.05 -3.94
CA THR A 228 16.59 12.25 -3.41
C THR A 228 16.03 13.57 -3.95
N LEU A 229 15.43 13.57 -5.15
CA LEU A 229 14.71 14.74 -5.69
C LEU A 229 13.40 15.09 -4.91
N ALA A 230 13.13 14.41 -3.78
CA ALA A 230 11.85 14.44 -3.07
C ALA A 230 11.80 15.45 -1.93
N VAL A 231 12.93 15.95 -1.42
CA VAL A 231 12.89 16.96 -0.34
C VAL A 231 12.29 18.28 -0.83
N SER A 232 12.30 18.55 -2.13
CA SER A 232 11.74 19.80 -2.68
C SER A 232 10.24 19.75 -2.94
N ARG A 233 9.62 18.56 -3.06
CA ARG A 233 8.21 18.33 -3.42
C ARG A 233 7.81 16.88 -3.11
N LEU A 234 7.59 16.53 -1.83
CA LEU A 234 6.87 15.31 -1.45
C LEU A 234 5.37 15.58 -1.47
#